data_AF-A0A6C0G2K8-F1
#
_entry.id   AF-A0A6C0G2K8-F1
#
_cell.length_a   1.000
_cell.length_b   1.000
_cell.length_c   1.000
_cell.angle_alpha   90.00
_cell.angle_beta   90.00
_cell.angle_gamma   90.00
#
_symmetry.space_group_name_H-M   'P 1'
#
loop_
_entity.id
_entity.type
_entity.pdbx_description
1 polymer ?
#
loop_
_entity_poly.entity_id
_entity_poly.type
_entity_poly.pdbx_seq_one_letter_code
_entity_poly.pdbx_strand_id
1 'polypeptide(L)'
;MRRLTVEGAYRVEANGNRTLGHIRISHADKRLLLMRWTDEIAGVQGANHYLLGFPAFSLEAYKGWLPAIAGLLGDFDSTGVGQ
;
A
#
# COMPACT_ATOMS: atom_id res chain seq x y z
N MET A 1 -4.98 14.60 -4.90
CA MET A 1 -4.31 13.34 -4.50
C MET A 1 -2.93 13.71 -3.94
N ARG A 2 -2.57 13.25 -2.73
CA ARG A 2 -1.26 13.55 -2.15
C ARG A 2 -0.30 12.40 -2.46
N ARG A 3 0.85 12.70 -3.04
CA ARG A 3 1.94 11.74 -3.32
C ARG A 3 3.13 12.05 -2.42
N LEU A 4 3.76 11.02 -1.88
CA LEU A 4 5.03 11.08 -1.16
C LEU A 4 5.98 10.11 -1.86
N THR A 5 7.21 10.55 -2.09
CA THR A 5 8.28 9.72 -2.65
C THR A 5 9.43 9.69 -1.65
N VAL A 6 10.00 8.51 -1.44
CA VAL A 6 11.18 8.28 -0.62
C VAL A 6 12.16 7.47 -1.47
N GLU A 7 13.38 7.97 -1.61
CA GLU A 7 14.43 7.39 -2.45
C GLU A 7 15.75 7.36 -1.65
N GLY A 8 16.67 6.48 -2.03
CA GLY A 8 17.98 6.37 -1.39
C GLY A 8 18.53 4.95 -1.34
N ALA A 9 19.78 4.83 -0.92
CA ALA A 9 20.42 3.53 -0.70
C ALA A 9 20.08 3.03 0.71
N TYR A 10 19.34 1.92 0.78
CA TYR A 10 18.98 1.27 2.03
C TYR A 10 19.62 -0.12 2.08
N ARG A 11 20.09 -0.51 3.26
CA ARG A 11 20.57 -1.86 3.54
C ARG A 11 19.69 -2.49 4.60
N VAL A 12 19.28 -3.72 4.35
CA VAL A 12 18.54 -4.57 5.29
C VAL A 12 19.20 -5.93 5.30
N GLU A 13 19.41 -6.48 6.49
CA GLU A 13 19.91 -7.85 6.62
C GLU A 13 18.78 -8.85 6.36
N ALA A 14 19.11 -10.10 6.05
CA ALA A 14 18.11 -11.14 5.82
C ALA A 14 17.17 -11.27 7.03
N ASN A 15 15.85 -11.32 6.77
CA ASN A 15 14.78 -11.29 7.79
C ASN A 15 14.77 -10.04 8.69
N GLY A 16 15.50 -8.98 8.30
CA GLY A 16 15.46 -7.68 8.96
C GLY A 16 14.36 -6.78 8.40
N ASN A 17 14.11 -5.69 9.11
CA ASN A 17 13.24 -4.61 8.68
C ASN A 17 13.99 -3.28 8.73
N ARG A 18 13.70 -2.39 7.79
CA ARG A 18 14.25 -1.04 7.72
C ARG A 18 13.14 -0.03 7.51
N THR A 19 13.11 1.00 8.35
CA THR A 19 12.22 2.15 8.13
C THR A 19 12.78 3.00 7.00
N LEU A 20 11.96 3.22 5.96
CA LEU A 20 12.31 4.08 4.82
C LEU A 20 11.86 5.53 5.05
N GLY A 21 10.73 5.72 5.72
CA GLY A 21 10.21 7.05 6.03
C GLY A 21 8.96 6.98 6.91
N HIS A 22 8.36 8.15 7.15
CA HIS A 22 7.18 8.29 8.00
C HIS A 22 6.07 9.05 7.30
N ILE A 23 4.84 8.53 7.42
CA ILE A 23 3.62 9.18 6.96
C ILE A 23 2.85 9.62 8.20
N ARG A 24 2.58 10.93 8.30
CA ARG A 24 1.70 11.44 9.37
C ARG A 24 0.25 11.04 9.06
N ILE A 25 -0.39 10.40 10.02
CA ILE A 25 -1.76 9.88 9.91
C ILE A 25 -2.63 10.41 11.06
N SER A 26 -3.94 10.48 10.82
CA SER A 26 -4.96 10.61 11.84
C SER A 26 -5.90 9.42 11.70
N HIS A 27 -6.16 8.68 12.78
CA HIS A 27 -7.07 7.53 12.74
C HIS A 27 -8.55 7.93 12.61
N ALA A 28 -8.88 9.21 12.83
CA ALA A 28 -10.21 9.74 12.54
C ALA A 28 -10.47 9.85 11.01
N ASP A 29 -9.40 9.90 10.21
CA ASP A 29 -9.51 9.87 8.76
C ASP A 29 -9.74 8.44 8.27
N LYS A 30 -10.68 8.25 7.33
CA LYS A 30 -10.85 7.00 6.58
C LYS A 30 -10.18 7.11 5.22
N ARG A 31 -9.03 6.45 5.03
CA ARG A 31 -8.19 6.57 3.82
C ARG A 31 -7.60 5.23 3.39
N LEU A 32 -7.39 5.10 2.09
CA LEU A 32 -6.58 4.05 1.49
C LEU A 32 -5.18 4.60 1.20
N LEU A 33 -4.15 3.98 1.78
CA LEU A 33 -2.77 4.24 1.42
C LEU A 33 -2.33 3.21 0.39
N LEU A 34 -1.90 3.70 -0.78
CA LEU A 34 -1.35 2.87 -1.85
C LEU A 34 0.15 3.12 -1.93
N MET A 35 0.93 2.06 -1.90
CA MET A 35 2.39 2.10 -1.87
C MET A 35 2.93 1.26 -3.01
N ARG A 36 3.86 1.83 -3.77
CA ARG A 36 4.67 1.11 -4.76
C ARG A 36 6.13 1.35 -4.44
N TRP A 37 6.95 0.34 -4.68
CA TRP A 37 8.38 0.38 -4.46
C TRP A 37 9.09 -0.40 -5.56
N THR A 38 10.33 -0.04 -5.80
CA THR A 38 11.22 -0.69 -6.76
C THR A 38 12.50 -1.05 -6.03
N ASP A 39 12.93 -2.30 -6.13
CA ASP A 39 14.28 -2.72 -5.78
C ASP A 39 15.12 -2.69 -7.04
N GLU A 40 15.98 -1.68 -7.16
CA GLU A 40 16.84 -1.49 -8.34
C GLU A 40 17.94 -2.54 -8.46
N ILE A 41 18.33 -3.19 -7.35
CA ILE A 41 19.38 -4.22 -7.34
C ILE A 41 18.79 -5.55 -7.82
N ALA A 42 17.61 -5.91 -7.31
CA ALA A 42 16.91 -7.13 -7.70
C ALA A 42 16.10 -6.98 -9.00
N GLY A 43 15.86 -5.73 -9.46
CA GLY A 43 15.00 -5.44 -10.60
C GLY A 43 13.52 -5.75 -10.36
N VAL A 44 13.09 -5.78 -9.09
CA VAL A 44 11.73 -6.18 -8.69
C VAL A 44 10.88 -4.94 -8.41
N GLN A 45 9.64 -4.96 -8.90
CA GLN A 45 8.61 -4.02 -8.46
C GLN A 45 7.69 -4.71 -7.48
N GLY A 46 7.32 -3.99 -6.44
CA GLY A 46 6.35 -4.45 -5.48
C GLY A 46 5.38 -3.35 -5.10
N ALA A 47 4.26 -3.78 -4.53
CA ALA A 47 3.22 -2.89 -4.07
C ALA A 47 2.61 -3.40 -2.77
N ASN A 48 2.12 -2.47 -1.98
CA ASN A 48 1.39 -2.74 -0.77
C ASN A 48 0.25 -1.73 -0.67
N HIS A 49 -0.77 -2.07 0.11
CA HIS A 49 -1.83 -1.13 0.46
C HIS A 49 -2.13 -1.23 1.96
N TYR A 50 -2.68 -0.16 2.53
CA TYR A 50 -3.07 -0.11 3.92
C TYR A 50 -4.35 0.71 4.09
N LEU A 51 -5.31 0.15 4.83
CA LEU A 51 -6.56 0.81 5.18
C LEU A 51 -6.39 1.54 6.51
N LEU A 52 -6.35 2.87 6.46
CA LEU A 52 -6.24 3.72 7.63
C LEU A 52 -7.62 4.22 8.04
N GLY A 53 -8.03 3.94 9.28
CA GLY A 53 -9.15 4.64 9.90
C GLY A 53 -9.84 3.86 11.00
N PHE A 54 -10.63 4.60 11.79
CA PHE A 54 -11.51 4.08 12.84
C PHE A 54 -12.86 4.84 12.79
N PRO A 55 -14.01 4.17 13.03
CA PRO A 55 -14.20 2.73 13.26
C PRO A 55 -13.94 1.90 11.99
N ALA A 56 -14.01 0.58 12.12
CA ALA A 56 -13.80 -0.38 11.02
C ALA A 56 -14.62 -0.04 9.75
N PHE A 57 -14.13 -0.51 8.61
CA PHE A 57 -14.78 -0.34 7.31
C PHE A 57 -15.84 -1.40 7.10
N SER A 58 -16.93 -1.05 6.40
CA SER A 58 -17.82 -2.06 5.85
C SER A 58 -17.12 -2.81 4.72
N LEU A 59 -17.55 -4.06 4.46
CA LEU A 59 -17.07 -4.82 3.32
C LEU A 59 -17.32 -4.09 2.00
N GLU A 60 -18.46 -3.41 1.85
CA GLU A 60 -18.80 -2.62 0.68
C GLU A 60 -17.80 -1.47 0.45
N ALA A 61 -17.45 -0.73 1.52
CA ALA A 61 -16.46 0.35 1.43
C ALA A 61 -15.08 -0.18 1.01
N TYR A 62 -14.67 -1.34 1.54
CA TYR A 62 -13.46 -2.01 1.09
C TYR A 62 -13.53 -2.44 -0.37
N LYS A 63 -14.65 -3.04 -0.81
CA LYS A 63 -14.87 -3.45 -2.21
C LYS A 63 -14.75 -2.27 -3.17
N GLY A 64 -15.23 -1.09 -2.78
CA GLY A 64 -15.06 0.15 -3.55
C GLY A 64 -13.60 0.58 -3.77
N TRP A 65 -12.66 0.08 -2.97
CA TRP A 65 -11.22 0.36 -3.09
C TRP A 65 -10.44 -0.68 -3.88
N LEU A 66 -10.99 -1.88 -4.09
CA LEU A 66 -10.32 -2.97 -4.79
C LEU A 66 -9.81 -2.60 -6.19
N PRO A 67 -10.54 -1.82 -7.03
CA PRO A 67 -10.01 -1.43 -8.34
C PRO A 67 -8.73 -0.59 -8.25
N ALA A 68 -8.63 0.29 -7.25
CA ALA A 68 -7.44 1.12 -7.04
C ALA A 68 -6.26 0.29 -6.51
N ILE A 69 -6.54 -0.74 -5.70
CA ILE A 69 -5.52 -1.69 -5.21
C ILE A 69 -5.01 -2.56 -6.36
N ALA A 70 -5.91 -3.15 -7.15
CA ALA A 70 -5.56 -3.95 -8.33
C ALA A 70 -4.78 -3.12 -9.34
N GLY A 71 -5.09 -1.83 -9.51
CA GLY A 71 -4.35 -0.92 -10.38
C GLY A 71 -2.90 -0.65 -9.97
N LEU A 72 -2.42 -1.14 -8.82
CA LEU A 72 -1.01 -0.95 -8.42
C LEU A 72 -0.05 -1.80 -9.26
N LEU A 73 -0.34 -3.09 -9.40
CA LEU A 73 0.46 -4.07 -10.15
C LEU A 73 -0.34 -4.85 -11.21
N GLY A 74 -1.67 -4.86 -11.12
CA GLY A 74 -2.52 -5.67 -11.99
C GLY A 74 -2.40 -7.18 -11.74
N ASP A 75 -2.00 -7.57 -10.53
CA ASP A 75 -1.65 -8.94 -10.16
C ASP A 75 -2.82 -9.77 -9.61
N PHE A 76 -4.01 -9.18 -9.46
CA PHE A 76 -5.23 -9.89 -9.09
C PHE A 76 -6.50 -9.29 -9.72
N ASP A 77 -7.54 -10.12 -9.84
CA ASP A 77 -8.87 -9.69 -10.27
C ASP A 77 -9.66 -9.12 -9.07
N SER A 78 -9.85 -7.80 -9.08
CA SER A 78 -10.64 -7.10 -8.06
C SER A 78 -12.11 -7.52 -7.99
N THR A 79 -12.68 -8.08 -9.05
CA THR A 79 -14.12 -8.42 -9.10
C THR A 79 -14.45 -9.74 -8.39
N GLY A 80 -13.47 -10.64 -8.29
CA GLY A 80 -13.60 -11.95 -7.63
C GLY A 80 -13.38 -11.93 -6.10
N VAL A 81 -12.96 -10.81 -5.52
CA VAL A 81 -12.64 -10.74 -4.08
C VAL A 81 -13.91 -10.65 -3.23
N GLY A 82 -14.09 -11.63 -2.33
CA GLY A 82 -15.22 -11.67 -1.39
C GLY A 82 -16.57 -11.92 -2.05
N GLN A 83 -16.58 -12.71 -3.13
CA GLN A 83 -17.77 -13.40 -3.65
C GLN A 83 -18.15 -14.57 -2.74
#